data_AF-A0A3B9BY44-F1
#
_entry.id   AF-A0A3B9BY44-F1
#
_cell.length_a   1.000
_cell.length_b   1.000
_cell.length_c   1.000
_cell.angle_alpha   90.00
_cell.angle_beta   90.00
_cell.angle_gamma   90.00
#
_symmetry.space_group_name_H-M   'P 1'
#
loop_
_entity.id
_entity.type
_entity.pdbx_description
1 polymer ?
#
loop_
_entity_poly.entity_id
_entity_poly.type
_entity_poly.pdbx_seq_one_letter_code
_entity_poly.pdbx_strand_id
1 'polypeptide(L)' 'MYAGVPENVVAFACKRTFQQAREENVSLISKSQLIAHYMDSLGAMHVVGRMMIIDTIPALKFAYRYFPK' A
#
# COMPACT_ATOMS: atom_id res chain seq x y z
N MET A 1 3.21 13.07 14.37
CA MET A 1 3.70 12.93 12.97
C MET A 1 4.46 11.62 12.88
N TYR A 2 3.94 10.62 12.15
CA TYR A 2 4.72 9.40 11.92
C TYR A 2 5.77 9.65 10.83
N ALA A 3 7.05 9.47 11.16
CA ALA A 3 8.17 9.51 10.20
C ALA A 3 8.23 8.19 9.39
N GLY A 4 7.20 7.97 8.58
CA GLY A 4 7.02 6.84 7.68
C GLY A 4 7.33 7.17 6.22
N VAL A 5 7.16 6.18 5.35
CA VAL A 5 7.20 6.40 3.89
C VAL A 5 5.98 7.23 3.49
N PRO A 6 6.14 8.29 2.69
CA PRO A 6 5.00 9.06 2.21
C PRO A 6 4.01 8.16 1.48
N GLU A 7 2.74 8.28 1.84
CA GLU A 7 1.63 7.49 1.28
C GLU A 7 1.56 7.58 -0.26
N ASN A 8 1.96 8.72 -0.84
CA ASN A 8 2.06 8.92 -2.28
C ASN A 8 3.07 7.97 -2.97
N VAL A 9 4.17 7.61 -2.29
CA VAL A 9 5.16 6.68 -2.84
C VAL A 9 4.55 5.28 -2.94
N VAL A 10 3.77 4.89 -1.93
CA VAL A 10 3.04 3.61 -1.94
C VAL A 10 1.98 3.63 -3.04
N ALA A 11 1.27 4.75 -3.23
CA ALA A 11 0.28 4.90 -4.29
C ALA A 11 0.89 4.77 -5.69
N PHE A 12 2.10 5.29 -5.88
CA PHE A 12 2.83 5.15 -7.14
C PHE A 12 3.23 3.69 -7.41
N ALA A 13 3.65 2.95 -6.38
CA ALA A 13 3.94 1.52 -6.50
C ALA A 13 2.70 0.74 -6.90
N CYS A 14 1.55 0.99 -6.27
CA CYS A 14 0.26 0.41 -6.64
C CYS A 14 -0.10 0.74 -8.10
N LYS A 15 0.00 2.00 -8.52
CA LYS A 15 -0.28 2.38 -9.92
C LYS A 15 0.62 1.61 -10.90
N ARG A 16 1.91 1.48 -10.59
CA ARG A 16 2.88 0.83 -11.46
C ARG A 16 2.60 -0.66 -11.64
N THR A 17 2.20 -1.38 -10.60
CA THR A 17 1.83 -2.80 -10.71
C THR A 17 0.65 -2.99 -11.65
N PHE A 18 -0.40 -2.17 -11.52
CA PHE A 18 -1.57 -2.23 -12.40
C PHE A 18 -1.28 -1.83 -13.85
N GLN A 19 -0.40 -0.85 -14.09
CA GLN A 19 0.00 -0.46 -15.44
C GLN A 19 0.77 -1.57 -16.18
N GLN A 20 1.45 -2.45 -15.45
CA GLN A 20 2.21 -3.55 -16.02
C GLN A 20 1.35 -4.79 -16.30
N ALA A 21 0.02 -4.67 -16.27
CA ALA A 21 -0.95 -5.77 -16.37
C ALA A 21 -0.71 -6.89 -15.33
N ARG A 22 -0.01 -6.55 -14.23
CA ARG A 22 0.15 -7.42 -13.07
C ARG A 22 -0.88 -6.96 -12.05
N GLU A 23 -2.07 -7.54 -12.14
CA GLU A 23 -3.14 -7.39 -11.12
C GLU A 23 -2.78 -8.17 -9.85
N GLU A 24 -1.57 -7.92 -9.36
CA GLU A 24 -0.97 -8.64 -8.25
C GLU A 24 -0.84 -7.73 -7.03
N ASN A 25 -0.81 -8.37 -5.87
CA ASN A 25 -0.79 -7.71 -4.57
C ASN A 25 0.51 -6.92 -4.39
N VAL A 26 0.44 -5.80 -3.68
CA VAL A 26 1.64 -5.01 -3.34
C VAL A 26 2.11 -5.41 -1.94
N SER A 27 3.32 -5.95 -1.83
CA SER A 27 3.94 -6.23 -0.52
C SER A 27 4.85 -5.08 -0.08
N LEU A 28 4.86 -4.79 1.23
CA LEU A 28 5.73 -3.79 1.83
C LEU A 28 6.20 -4.23 3.23
N ILE A 29 7.37 -3.76 3.63
CA ILE A 29 7.91 -3.98 4.97
C ILE A 29 7.74 -2.70 5.78
N SER A 30 6.90 -2.75 6.82
CA SER A 30 6.58 -1.59 7.64
C SER A 30 7.43 -1.51 8.91
N LYS A 31 7.58 -0.30 9.48
CA LYS A 31 8.03 -0.17 10.87
C LYS A 31 6.91 -0.67 11.78
N SER A 32 7.26 -1.29 12.90
CA SER A 32 6.28 -1.95 13.78
C SER A 32 5.21 -0.97 14.31
N GLN A 33 5.60 0.27 14.59
CA GLN A 33 4.68 1.35 15.02
C GLN A 33 3.75 1.86 13.91
N LEU A 34 4.04 1.52 12.65
CA LEU A 34 3.29 1.92 11.46
C LEU A 34 2.40 0.79 10.91
N ILE A 35 2.43 -0.40 11.51
CA ILE A 35 1.59 -1.53 11.07
C ILE A 35 0.11 -1.15 11.19
N ALA A 36 -0.33 -0.72 12.37
CA ALA A 36 -1.71 -0.27 12.59
C ALA A 36 -2.09 0.89 11.66
N HIS A 37 -1.19 1.89 11.51
CA HIS A 37 -1.40 3.01 10.59
C HIS A 37 -1.66 2.52 9.16
N TYR A 38 -0.87 1.60 8.63
CA TYR A 38 -1.04 1.10 7.26
C TYR A 38 -2.20 0.11 7.11
N MET A 39 -2.60 -0.60 8.17
CA MET A 39 -3.84 -1.37 8.17
C MET A 39 -5.04 -0.44 7.98
N ASP A 40 -5.10 0.65 8.75
CA ASP A 40 -6.24 1.58 8.72
C ASP A 40 -6.24 2.51 7.49
N SER A 41 -5.07 3.01 7.10
CA SER A 41 -4.94 4.00 6.00
C SER A 41 -4.94 3.38 4.61
N LEU A 42 -4.25 2.25 4.43
CA LEU A 42 -4.04 1.60 3.14
C LEU A 42 -4.93 0.38 2.93
N GLY A 43 -5.61 -0.11 3.98
CA GLY A 43 -6.26 -1.41 3.96
C GLY A 43 -5.27 -2.57 3.84
N ALA A 44 -4.03 -2.37 4.33
CA ALA A 44 -2.99 -3.39 4.27
C ALA A 44 -3.26 -4.51 5.28
N MET A 45 -2.99 -5.75 4.90
CA MET A 45 -3.05 -6.92 5.79
C MET A 45 -1.67 -7.21 6.36
N HIS A 46 -1.60 -7.44 7.67
CA HIS A 46 -0.39 -7.92 8.33
C HIS A 46 -0.26 -9.43 8.15
N VAL A 47 0.89 -9.89 7.67
CA VAL A 47 1.12 -11.32 7.39
C VAL A 47 2.03 -11.93 8.45
N VAL A 48 3.27 -11.45 8.53
CA VAL A 48 4.26 -11.94 9.49
C VAL A 48 5.29 -10.88 9.81
N GLY A 49 5.63 -10.73 11.09
CA GLY A 49 6.66 -9.79 11.55
C GLY A 49 6.35 -8.34 11.14
N ARG A 50 7.01 -7.85 10.11
CA ARG A 50 6.85 -6.50 9.56
C ARG A 50 6.28 -6.48 8.14
N MET A 51 6.00 -7.64 7.59
CA MET A 51 5.51 -7.80 6.23
C MET A 51 4.01 -7.52 6.18
N MET A 52 3.67 -6.58 5.33
CA MET A 52 2.31 -6.14 5.03
C MET A 52 2.01 -6.40 3.56
N ILE A 53 0.77 -6.76 3.24
CA ILE A 53 0.31 -6.94 1.87
C ILE A 53 -0.92 -6.05 1.64
N ILE A 54 -0.93 -5.30 0.56
CA ILE A 54 -2.10 -4.57 0.07
C ILE A 54 -2.70 -5.40 -1.05
N ASP A 55 -3.93 -5.85 -0.84
CA ASP A 55 -4.70 -6.60 -1.82
C ASP A 55 -5.07 -5.70 -3.02
N THR A 56 -5.41 -6.31 -4.15
CA THR A 56 -5.66 -5.64 -5.45
C THR A 56 -6.76 -4.58 -5.34
N ILE A 57 -7.87 -4.88 -4.66
CA ILE A 57 -9.00 -3.95 -4.49
C ILE A 57 -8.60 -2.68 -3.70
N PRO A 58 -8.06 -2.78 -2.46
CA PRO A 58 -7.61 -1.60 -1.73
C PRO A 58 -6.48 -0.86 -2.44
N ALA A 59 -5.55 -1.57 -3.10
CA ALA A 59 -4.47 -0.95 -3.87
C ALA A 59 -5.00 -0.14 -5.07
N LEU A 60 -6.00 -0.62 -5.80
CA LEU A 60 -6.65 0.12 -6.89
C LEU A 60 -7.33 1.38 -6.37
N LYS A 61 -8.16 1.24 -5.32
CA LYS A 61 -8.86 2.36 -4.70
C LYS A 61 -7.89 3.41 -4.19
N PHE A 62 -6.79 2.98 -3.58
CA PHE A 62 -5.74 3.84 -3.08
C PHE A 62 -4.99 4.55 -4.23
N ALA A 63 -4.59 3.84 -5.27
CA ALA A 63 -3.92 4.43 -6.44
C ALA A 63 -4.80 5.48 -7.13
N TYR A 64 -6.09 5.21 -7.35
CA TYR A 64 -7.01 6.16 -7.96
C TYR A 64 -7.26 7.42 -7.14
N ARG A 65 -7.13 7.34 -5.80
CA ARG A 65 -7.24 8.51 -4.93
C ARG A 65 -6.10 9.51 -5.16
N TYR A 66 -4.89 9.03 -5.41
CA TYR A 66 -3.71 9.89 -5.63
C TYR A 66 -3.48 10.24 -7.12
N PHE A 67 -3.88 9.34 -8.01
CA PHE A 67 -3.71 9.49 -9.46
C PHE A 67 -5.06 9.25 -10.16
N PRO A 68 -6.02 10.19 -10.05
CA PRO A 68 -7.22 10.17 -10.87
C PRO A 68 -6.85 10.23 -12.37
N LYS A 69 -7.70 9.65 -13.21
CA LYS A 69 -7.54 9.67 -14.68
C LYS A 69 -7.58 11.09 -15.23
#